data_AF-A0A9K3K8Y2-F1
#
_entry.id   AF-A0A9K3K8Y2-F1
#
_cell.length_a   1.000
_cell.length_b   1.000
_cell.length_c   1.000
_cell.angle_alpha   90.00
_cell.angle_beta   90.00
_cell.angle_gamma   90.00
#
_symmetry.space_group_name_H-M   'P 1'
#
loop_
_entity.id
_entity.type
_entity.pdbx_description
1 polymer ?
#
loop_
_entity_poly.entity_id
_entity_poly.type
_entity_poly.pdbx_seq_one_letter_code
_entity_poly.pdbx_strand_id
1 'polypeptide(L)'
;MKKTQDSYILDVETLDKKNNEVTTTASPKKKLKMDEEINAVDKDEDSSNIETFEEGASEWVTKKEAMSMYCLPEGTLAVCEYKEQENPHHKSWAPMKLYQRKEIRRLAHARYGGLEGLVKERTARSERRFAKDFGGAKNVFK
;
A
#
# COMPACT_ATOMS: atom_id res chain seq x y z
N MET A 1 39.67 -28.94 -53.86
CA MET A 1 40.65 -27.88 -54.21
C MET A 1 40.23 -26.63 -53.44
N LYS A 2 41.13 -25.98 -52.65
CA LYS A 2 41.72 -24.63 -52.91
C LYS A 2 40.66 -23.57 -53.30
N LYS A 3 40.50 -22.38 -52.68
CA LYS A 3 41.16 -21.60 -51.59
C LYS A 3 40.10 -20.59 -51.04
N THR A 4 40.14 -20.10 -49.78
CA THR A 4 40.68 -18.75 -49.36
C THR A 4 40.24 -17.61 -50.33
N GLN A 5 39.66 -16.46 -49.97
CA GLN A 5 40.15 -15.37 -49.09
C GLN A 5 39.00 -14.34 -48.85
N ASP A 6 39.03 -13.31 -47.96
CA ASP A 6 39.62 -13.13 -46.62
C ASP A 6 38.98 -11.86 -45.93
N SER A 7 38.77 -11.90 -44.60
CA SER A 7 38.88 -10.81 -43.59
C SER A 7 38.49 -9.33 -43.86
N TYR A 8 37.74 -8.73 -42.92
CA TYR A 8 37.98 -7.35 -42.46
C TYR A 8 37.71 -7.21 -40.94
N ILE A 9 38.78 -6.97 -40.18
CA ILE A 9 38.77 -6.41 -38.83
C ILE A 9 39.14 -4.94 -38.96
N LEU A 10 38.51 -4.05 -38.19
CA LEU A 10 39.13 -2.78 -37.83
C LEU A 10 38.75 -2.41 -36.39
N ASP A 11 39.75 -2.48 -35.53
CA ASP A 11 39.71 -2.02 -34.15
C ASP A 11 39.59 -0.48 -34.09
N VAL A 12 38.88 0.02 -33.07
CA VAL A 12 39.13 1.37 -32.56
C VAL A 12 39.22 1.28 -31.04
N GLU A 13 40.35 1.75 -30.52
CA GLU A 13 40.83 1.46 -29.17
C GLU A 13 40.13 2.27 -28.07
N THR A 14 40.22 1.71 -26.86
CA THR A 14 39.92 2.35 -25.57
C THR A 14 40.76 3.61 -25.31
N LEU A 15 40.15 4.64 -24.73
CA LEU A 15 40.88 5.72 -24.04
C LEU A 15 40.25 6.06 -22.68
N ASP A 16 40.76 5.42 -21.63
CA ASP A 16 40.66 5.91 -20.26
C ASP A 16 41.57 7.13 -20.07
N LYS A 17 41.03 8.26 -19.56
CA LYS A 17 41.85 9.30 -18.90
C LYS A 17 41.18 9.81 -17.63
N LYS A 18 42.01 9.89 -16.59
CA LYS A 18 41.68 10.06 -15.17
C LYS A 18 41.37 11.50 -14.75
N ASN A 19 40.65 11.59 -13.63
CA ASN A 19 40.69 12.64 -12.59
C ASN A 19 40.33 14.10 -12.95
N ASN A 20 39.33 14.63 -12.24
CA ASN A 20 39.60 15.77 -11.34
C ASN A 20 38.59 15.82 -10.18
N GLU A 21 39.07 16.09 -8.96
CA GLU A 21 38.23 16.42 -7.80
C GLU A 21 37.97 17.93 -7.77
N VAL A 22 36.73 18.36 -7.51
CA VAL A 22 36.45 19.73 -7.02
C VAL A 22 35.39 19.67 -5.93
N THR A 23 35.74 20.26 -4.79
CA THR A 23 34.90 20.36 -3.59
C THR A 23 33.99 21.59 -3.60
N THR A 24 32.87 21.49 -2.88
CA THR A 24 32.16 22.58 -2.17
C THR A 24 31.85 23.89 -2.92
N THR A 25 30.56 24.15 -3.16
CA THR A 25 29.90 25.38 -2.64
C THR A 25 28.42 25.10 -2.34
N ALA A 26 27.90 25.66 -1.26
CA ALA A 26 26.49 25.55 -0.90
C ALA A 26 25.66 26.66 -1.55
N SER A 27 24.42 26.37 -1.94
CA SER A 27 23.31 27.35 -1.95
C SER A 27 21.93 26.67 -1.99
N PRO A 28 20.89 27.29 -1.41
CA PRO A 28 19.72 26.57 -0.94
C PRO A 28 18.59 26.45 -1.98
N LYS A 29 18.01 25.25 -2.10
CA LYS A 29 16.74 25.09 -2.83
C LYS A 29 15.57 25.58 -1.97
N LYS A 30 14.83 26.54 -2.52
CA LYS A 30 13.74 27.30 -1.90
C LYS A 30 12.76 26.42 -1.12
N LYS A 31 12.44 26.81 0.11
CA LYS A 31 11.19 26.40 0.76
C LYS A 31 10.03 27.01 -0.04
N LEU A 32 9.35 26.20 -0.84
CA LEU A 32 7.98 26.51 -1.23
C LEU A 32 7.11 26.30 0.00
N LYS A 33 6.63 27.39 0.58
CA LYS A 33 5.43 27.31 1.41
C LYS A 33 4.27 27.09 0.44
N MET A 34 3.60 25.95 0.58
CA MET A 34 2.20 25.84 0.21
C MET A 34 1.43 25.78 1.51
N ASP A 35 1.12 26.98 2.00
CA ASP A 35 -0.04 27.29 2.83
C ASP A 35 -1.31 26.93 2.03
N GLU A 36 -1.58 25.63 1.93
CA GLU A 36 -2.80 25.10 1.35
C GLU A 36 -3.78 24.79 2.49
N GLU A 37 -4.83 25.60 2.56
CA GLU A 37 -5.85 25.56 3.60
C GLU A 37 -6.53 24.19 3.62
N ILE A 38 -6.33 23.44 4.70
CA ILE A 38 -7.09 22.22 4.95
C ILE A 38 -8.52 22.66 5.32
N ASN A 39 -9.34 22.85 4.28
CA ASN A 39 -10.73 23.23 4.44
C ASN A 39 -11.43 22.27 5.42
N ALA A 40 -12.05 22.84 6.44
CA ALA A 40 -12.82 22.11 7.44
C ALA A 40 -14.16 21.66 6.84
N VAL A 41 -14.10 20.69 5.92
CA VAL A 41 -15.26 20.08 5.29
C VAL A 41 -15.96 19.17 6.32
N ASP A 42 -17.08 19.69 6.79
CA ASP A 42 -18.29 19.00 7.26
C ASP A 42 -18.15 17.91 8.33
N LYS A 43 -18.65 18.22 9.52
CA LYS A 43 -18.64 17.33 10.69
C LYS A 43 -19.74 16.27 10.69
N ASP A 44 -20.71 16.34 9.79
CA ASP A 44 -22.04 15.76 10.02
C ASP A 44 -22.49 14.68 9.00
N GLU A 45 -21.79 14.44 7.89
CA GLU A 45 -22.14 13.38 6.91
C GLU A 45 -21.73 11.95 7.33
N ASP A 46 -20.98 11.78 8.43
CA ASP A 46 -20.36 10.49 8.80
C ASP A 46 -21.36 9.47 9.39
N SER A 47 -22.58 9.91 9.73
CA SER A 47 -23.60 9.06 10.40
C SER A 47 -24.33 8.11 9.46
N SER A 48 -24.43 8.42 8.16
CA SER A 48 -25.16 7.64 7.15
C SER A 48 -24.28 6.66 6.37
N ASN A 49 -22.96 6.76 6.50
CA ASN A 49 -21.97 5.95 5.79
C ASN A 49 -21.32 4.86 6.68
N ILE A 50 -22.01 4.44 7.74
CA ILE A 50 -21.57 3.34 8.63
C ILE A 50 -21.96 1.99 8.00
N GLU A 51 -21.01 1.06 7.93
CA GLU A 51 -21.30 -0.32 7.53
C GLU A 51 -21.90 -1.14 8.69
N THR A 52 -22.72 -2.13 8.35
CA THR A 52 -23.41 -3.00 9.33
C THR A 52 -22.47 -3.76 10.27
N PHE A 53 -21.22 -4.02 9.88
CA PHE A 53 -20.21 -4.64 10.74
C PHE A 53 -19.55 -3.64 11.72
N GLU A 54 -19.76 -2.35 11.54
CA GLU A 54 -19.26 -1.28 12.42
C GLU A 54 -20.28 -0.92 13.52
N GLU A 55 -21.54 -1.35 13.40
CA GLU A 55 -22.57 -1.13 14.41
C GLU A 55 -22.16 -1.75 15.76
N GLY A 56 -22.00 -0.90 16.80
CA GLY A 56 -21.53 -1.32 18.12
C GLY A 56 -20.05 -1.70 18.20
N ALA A 57 -19.27 -1.50 17.13
CA ALA A 57 -17.85 -1.86 17.10
C ALA A 57 -16.95 -0.80 17.79
N SER A 58 -15.74 -1.24 18.19
CA SER A 58 -14.72 -0.38 18.80
C SER A 58 -14.26 0.75 17.86
N GLU A 59 -14.11 1.96 18.38
CA GLU A 59 -13.49 3.12 17.70
C GLU A 59 -12.12 2.80 17.08
N TRP A 60 -11.40 1.83 17.65
CA TRP A 60 -10.08 1.41 17.19
C TRP A 60 -10.15 0.08 16.44
N VAL A 61 -9.46 0.01 15.30
CA VAL A 61 -9.37 -1.19 14.43
C VAL A 61 -7.95 -1.74 14.39
N THR A 62 -7.81 -3.06 14.35
CA THR A 62 -6.49 -3.70 14.20
C THR A 62 -5.96 -3.60 12.77
N LYS A 63 -4.63 -3.68 12.57
CA LYS A 63 -4.04 -3.83 11.22
C LYS A 63 -4.72 -4.92 10.38
N LYS A 64 -5.01 -6.08 11.00
CA LYS A 64 -5.64 -7.22 10.33
C LYS A 64 -7.07 -6.89 9.86
N GLU A 65 -7.86 -6.27 10.73
CA GLU A 65 -9.24 -5.83 10.45
C GLU A 65 -9.29 -4.75 9.37
N ALA A 66 -8.39 -3.76 9.41
CA ALA A 66 -8.24 -2.74 8.39
C ALA A 66 -7.94 -3.34 6.99
N MET A 67 -7.10 -4.37 6.93
CA MET A 67 -6.80 -5.08 5.68
C MET A 67 -7.94 -5.99 5.20
N SER A 68 -8.65 -6.66 6.12
CA SER A 68 -9.66 -7.67 5.78
C SER A 68 -11.06 -7.10 5.53
N MET A 69 -11.50 -6.13 6.34
CA MET A 69 -12.85 -5.54 6.26
C MET A 69 -12.86 -4.35 5.32
N TYR A 70 -11.98 -3.37 5.57
CA TYR A 70 -11.87 -2.12 4.80
C TYR A 70 -11.02 -2.27 3.52
N CYS A 71 -10.54 -3.49 3.25
CA CYS A 71 -9.80 -3.86 2.05
C CYS A 71 -8.51 -3.05 1.79
N LEU A 72 -8.00 -2.30 2.78
CA LEU A 72 -6.84 -1.42 2.61
C LEU A 72 -5.53 -2.22 2.48
N PRO A 73 -4.59 -1.81 1.62
CA PRO A 73 -3.27 -2.42 1.55
C PRO A 73 -2.38 -1.92 2.69
N GLU A 74 -1.38 -2.72 3.06
CA GLU A 74 -0.41 -2.38 4.11
C GLU A 74 0.31 -1.05 3.87
N GLY A 75 0.66 -0.73 2.62
CA GLY A 75 1.30 0.55 2.28
C GLY A 75 0.44 1.79 2.57
N THR A 76 -0.90 1.67 2.56
CA THR A 76 -1.78 2.75 3.02
C THR A 76 -1.78 2.86 4.53
N LEU A 77 -1.79 1.72 5.25
CA LEU A 77 -1.73 1.71 6.72
C LEU A 77 -0.40 2.19 7.29
N ALA A 78 0.70 2.07 6.53
CA ALA A 78 2.03 2.49 6.95
C ALA A 78 2.17 4.01 7.17
N VAL A 79 1.29 4.83 6.58
CA VAL A 79 1.26 6.30 6.72
C VAL A 79 0.13 6.80 7.62
N CYS A 80 -0.73 5.90 8.13
CA CYS A 80 -1.81 6.26 9.04
C CYS A 80 -1.30 6.44 10.48
N GLU A 81 -1.92 7.34 11.24
CA GLU A 81 -1.72 7.40 12.69
C GLU A 81 -2.22 6.13 13.38
N TYR A 82 -1.47 5.65 14.37
CA TYR A 82 -1.82 4.48 15.16
C TYR A 82 -1.35 4.62 16.61
N LYS A 83 -2.04 3.92 17.52
CA LYS A 83 -1.53 3.60 18.86
C LYS A 83 -0.99 2.17 18.88
N GLU A 84 0.06 1.93 19.65
CA GLU A 84 0.57 0.59 19.91
C GLU A 84 0.03 0.06 21.24
N GLN A 85 -0.23 -1.23 21.30
CA GLN A 85 -0.67 -1.94 22.51
C GLN A 85 0.07 -3.27 22.62
N GLU A 86 0.28 -3.79 23.84
CA GLU A 86 0.79 -5.14 24.03
C GLU A 86 -0.04 -6.15 23.22
N ASN A 87 0.64 -7.13 22.60
CA ASN A 87 -0.02 -8.14 21.81
C ASN A 87 -0.82 -9.09 22.72
N PRO A 88 -2.15 -9.23 22.55
CA PRO A 88 -3.00 -9.95 23.48
C PRO A 88 -2.75 -11.47 23.50
N HIS A 89 -2.09 -12.01 22.47
CA HIS A 89 -1.73 -13.44 22.42
C HIS A 89 -0.42 -13.74 23.16
N HIS A 90 0.57 -12.85 23.07
CA HIS A 90 1.86 -13.05 23.73
C HIS A 90 2.64 -11.73 23.88
N LYS A 91 2.97 -11.33 25.11
CA LYS A 91 3.61 -10.04 25.41
C LYS A 91 4.95 -9.79 24.71
N SER A 92 5.74 -10.84 24.41
CA SER A 92 7.03 -10.71 23.72
C SER A 92 6.95 -10.66 22.20
N TRP A 93 5.75 -10.80 21.61
CA TRP A 93 5.58 -10.61 20.17
C TRP A 93 5.53 -9.12 19.82
N ALA A 94 5.68 -8.81 18.53
CA ALA A 94 5.54 -7.44 18.05
C ALA A 94 4.20 -6.81 18.53
N PRO A 95 4.23 -5.55 19.01
CA PRO A 95 3.05 -4.89 19.56
C PRO A 95 1.95 -4.76 18.50
N MET A 96 0.71 -4.79 18.96
CA MET A 96 -0.46 -4.66 18.11
C MET A 96 -0.67 -3.20 17.75
N LYS A 97 -0.70 -2.89 16.45
CA LYS A 97 -1.07 -1.56 15.94
C LYS A 97 -2.59 -1.43 15.83
N LEU A 98 -3.11 -0.36 16.42
CA LEU A 98 -4.51 0.02 16.44
C LEU A 98 -4.68 1.40 15.77
N TYR A 99 -5.50 1.46 14.74
CA TYR A 99 -5.78 2.66 13.95
C TYR A 99 -7.17 3.21 14.29
N GLN A 100 -7.43 4.50 14.06
CA GLN A 100 -8.77 5.06 14.23
C GLN A 100 -9.73 4.57 13.14
N ARG A 101 -10.90 4.04 13.52
CA ARG A 101 -11.91 3.50 12.59
C ARG A 101 -12.39 4.55 11.59
N LYS A 102 -12.65 5.78 12.05
CA LYS A 102 -13.09 6.92 11.21
C LYS A 102 -12.12 7.19 10.06
N GLU A 103 -10.82 7.27 10.34
CA GLU A 103 -9.79 7.50 9.32
C GLU A 103 -9.67 6.31 8.35
N ILE A 104 -9.69 5.09 8.88
CA ILE A 104 -9.66 3.87 8.06
C ILE A 104 -10.88 3.76 7.13
N ARG A 105 -12.08 4.10 7.61
CA ARG A 105 -13.31 4.18 6.81
C ARG A 105 -13.19 5.24 5.71
N ARG A 106 -12.77 6.46 6.06
CA ARG A 106 -12.54 7.57 5.13
C ARG A 106 -11.59 7.19 3.99
N LEU A 107 -10.45 6.57 4.33
CA LEU A 107 -9.47 6.11 3.34
C LEU A 107 -9.99 4.98 2.46
N ALA A 108 -10.82 4.06 3.00
CA ALA A 108 -11.42 2.99 2.23
C ALA A 108 -12.48 3.51 1.24
N HIS A 109 -13.35 4.42 1.69
CA HIS A 109 -14.34 5.08 0.84
C HIS A 109 -13.64 5.92 -0.26
N ALA A 110 -12.63 6.71 0.09
CA ALA A 110 -11.85 7.47 -0.88
C ALA A 110 -11.15 6.58 -1.92
N ARG A 111 -10.70 5.37 -1.52
CA ARG A 111 -10.03 4.41 -2.42
C ARG A 111 -10.98 3.71 -3.38
N TYR A 112 -12.20 3.39 -2.95
CA TYR A 112 -13.12 2.51 -3.69
C TYR A 112 -14.33 3.23 -4.29
N GLY A 113 -14.49 4.54 -4.08
CA GLY A 113 -15.62 5.32 -4.59
C GLY A 113 -16.85 5.23 -3.69
N GLY A 114 -16.65 5.35 -2.37
CA GLY A 114 -17.69 5.28 -1.36
C GLY A 114 -17.99 3.87 -0.86
N LEU A 115 -19.09 3.76 -0.11
CA LEU A 115 -19.56 2.54 0.54
C LEU A 115 -19.81 1.38 -0.45
N GLU A 116 -20.58 1.62 -1.51
CA GLU A 116 -20.95 0.58 -2.48
C GLU A 116 -19.71 -0.06 -3.15
N GLY A 117 -18.72 0.76 -3.50
CA GLY A 117 -17.47 0.31 -4.10
C GLY A 117 -16.63 -0.55 -3.15
N LEU A 118 -16.59 -0.20 -1.86
CA LEU A 118 -15.92 -0.99 -0.84
C LEU A 118 -16.59 -2.36 -0.64
N VAL A 119 -17.93 -2.39 -0.57
CA VAL A 119 -18.71 -3.63 -0.49
C VAL A 119 -18.44 -4.52 -1.73
N LYS A 120 -18.43 -3.92 -2.93
CA LYS A 120 -18.14 -4.63 -4.18
C LYS A 120 -16.75 -5.25 -4.21
N GLU A 121 -15.70 -4.53 -3.79
CA GLU A 121 -14.34 -5.10 -3.70
C GLU A 121 -14.27 -6.22 -2.64
N ARG A 122 -14.95 -6.08 -1.49
CA ARG A 122 -14.99 -7.13 -0.47
C ARG A 122 -15.62 -8.42 -1.00
N THR A 123 -16.75 -8.31 -1.71
CA THR A 123 -17.41 -9.44 -2.37
C THR A 123 -16.51 -10.07 -3.42
N ALA A 124 -15.91 -9.25 -4.32
CA ALA A 124 -14.97 -9.73 -5.33
C ALA A 124 -13.71 -10.41 -4.74
N ARG A 125 -13.23 -9.99 -3.56
CA ARG A 125 -12.18 -10.72 -2.82
C ARG A 125 -12.68 -12.06 -2.29
N SER A 126 -13.91 -12.12 -1.81
CA SER A 126 -14.52 -13.36 -1.31
C SER A 126 -14.71 -14.39 -2.41
N GLU A 127 -15.27 -13.98 -3.55
CA GLU A 127 -15.46 -14.83 -4.73
C GLU A 127 -14.12 -15.36 -5.27
N ARG A 128 -13.07 -14.53 -5.34
CA ARG A 128 -11.72 -14.96 -5.73
C ARG A 128 -11.14 -16.03 -4.80
N ARG A 129 -11.35 -15.91 -3.48
CA ARG A 129 -10.94 -16.94 -2.51
C ARG A 129 -11.75 -18.22 -2.72
N PHE A 130 -13.08 -18.10 -2.74
CA PHE A 130 -13.99 -19.23 -2.94
C PHE A 130 -13.69 -20.01 -4.22
N ALA A 131 -13.46 -19.34 -5.35
CA ALA A 131 -13.12 -19.98 -6.62
C ALA A 131 -11.80 -20.77 -6.55
N LYS A 132 -10.79 -20.24 -5.84
CA LYS A 132 -9.51 -20.92 -5.60
C LYS A 132 -9.71 -22.17 -4.73
N ASP A 133 -10.42 -22.02 -3.62
CA ASP A 133 -10.64 -23.09 -2.64
C ASP A 133 -11.51 -24.21 -3.23
N PHE A 134 -12.57 -23.85 -3.98
CA PHE A 134 -13.41 -24.78 -4.74
C PHE A 134 -12.61 -25.51 -5.84
N GLY A 135 -11.67 -24.83 -6.50
CA GLY A 135 -10.75 -25.44 -7.46
C GLY A 135 -9.90 -26.56 -6.86
N GLY A 136 -9.39 -26.36 -5.63
CA GLY A 136 -8.67 -27.39 -4.87
C GLY A 136 -9.56 -28.53 -4.37
N ALA A 137 -10.78 -28.21 -3.91
CA ALA A 137 -11.70 -29.19 -3.31
C ALA A 137 -12.21 -30.27 -4.29
N LYS A 138 -12.23 -30.00 -5.60
CA LYS A 138 -12.81 -30.88 -6.65
C LYS A 138 -12.27 -32.32 -6.72
N ASN A 139 -11.09 -32.61 -6.15
CA ASN A 139 -10.48 -33.95 -6.18
C ASN A 139 -10.24 -34.54 -4.77
N VAL A 140 -10.86 -34.01 -3.71
CA VAL A 140 -10.61 -34.44 -2.31
C VAL A 140 -11.23 -35.81 -1.97
N PHE A 141 -12.28 -36.24 -2.68
CA PHE A 141 -13.01 -37.49 -2.43
C PHE A 141 -12.82 -38.50 -3.58
N LYS A 142 -11.57 -38.76 -3.98
CA LYS A 142 -11.23 -39.58 -5.14
C LYS A 142 -10.47 -40.84 -4.74
#